data_AF-R9IUR9-F1
#
_entry.id   AF-R9IUR9-F1
#
_cell.length_a   1.000
_cell.length_b   1.000
_cell.length_c   1.000
_cell.angle_alpha   90.00
_cell.angle_beta   90.00
_cell.angle_gamma   90.00
#
_symmetry.space_group_name_H-M   'P 1'
#
loop_
_entity.id
_entity.type
_entity.pdbx_description
1 polymer ?
#
loop_
_entity_poly.entity_id
_entity_poly.type
_entity_poly.pdbx_seq_one_letter_code
_entity_poly.pdbx_strand_id
1 'polypeptide(L)'
;MYLVNYLTERKMILNIIKLAIYFTCIYTSLSAGCEYRSFHGGHKYIKAFRARTPYQRLFTLMQCEKDIFKRDMGKLTYLGYVSVLITTFTGILVILLILYWHMTGTSGLADVTIQIWACLGIGLGLFSLLIQGIDSLCNRFF
;
A
#
# COMPACT_ATOMS: atom_id res chain seq x y z
N MET A 1 -18.82 34.83 -8.91
CA MET A 1 -17.89 34.05 -9.76
C MET A 1 -16.54 33.81 -9.06
N TYR A 2 -15.85 34.85 -8.59
CA TYR A 2 -14.57 34.73 -7.85
C TYR A 2 -14.61 33.82 -6.60
N LEU A 3 -15.66 33.93 -5.77
CA LEU A 3 -15.79 33.12 -4.54
C LEU A 3 -15.91 31.61 -4.83
N VAL A 4 -16.58 31.24 -5.91
CA VAL A 4 -16.81 29.83 -6.31
C VAL A 4 -15.53 29.20 -6.84
N ASN A 5 -14.74 29.95 -7.62
CA ASN A 5 -13.43 29.50 -8.08
C ASN A 5 -12.44 29.34 -6.92
N TYR A 6 -12.40 30.31 -6.01
CA TYR A 6 -11.54 30.25 -4.82
C TYR A 6 -11.86 29.05 -3.91
N LEU A 7 -13.14 28.73 -3.71
CA LEU A 7 -13.56 27.55 -2.94
C LEU A 7 -13.21 26.24 -3.64
N THR A 8 -13.33 26.19 -4.96
CA THR A 8 -12.98 25.01 -5.76
C THR A 8 -11.47 24.73 -5.74
N GLU A 9 -10.65 25.77 -5.88
CA GLU A 9 -9.19 25.68 -5.80
C GLU A 9 -8.72 25.19 -4.43
N ARG A 10 -9.27 25.73 -3.32
CA ARG A 10 -8.94 25.24 -1.97
C ARG A 10 -9.26 23.75 -1.81
N LYS A 11 -10.42 23.30 -2.29
CA LYS A 11 -10.82 21.88 -2.20
C LYS A 11 -9.87 20.98 -3.00
N MET A 12 -9.43 21.43 -4.17
CA MET A 12 -8.46 20.70 -4.98
C MET A 12 -7.12 20.56 -4.26
N ILE A 13 -6.60 21.64 -3.68
CA ILE A 13 -5.35 21.62 -2.90
C ILE A 13 -5.45 20.66 -1.72
N LEU A 14 -6.56 20.69 -0.97
CA LEU A 14 -6.80 19.77 0.14
C LEU A 14 -6.85 18.31 -0.31
N ASN A 15 -7.49 18.02 -1.44
CA ASN A 15 -7.53 16.67 -2.01
C ASN A 15 -6.14 16.17 -2.42
N ILE A 16 -5.29 17.03 -2.96
CA ILE A 16 -3.90 16.70 -3.30
C ILE A 16 -3.11 16.36 -2.03
N ILE A 17 -3.23 17.18 -0.98
CA ILE A 17 -2.57 16.93 0.31
C ILE A 17 -3.04 15.60 0.91
N LYS A 18 -4.36 15.35 0.92
CA LYS A 18 -4.95 14.08 1.39
C LYS A 18 -4.39 12.90 0.60
N LEU A 19 -4.35 12.99 -0.72
CA LEU A 19 -3.76 11.95 -1.57
C LEU A 19 -2.31 11.66 -1.19
N ALA A 20 -1.47 12.69 -1.02
CA ALA A 20 -0.06 12.50 -0.64
C ALA A 20 0.09 11.78 0.71
N ILE A 21 -0.72 12.17 1.71
CA ILE A 21 -0.75 11.52 3.02
C ILE A 21 -1.21 10.07 2.88
N TYR A 22 -2.31 9.82 2.18
CA TYR A 22 -2.86 8.47 2.00
C TYR A 22 -1.92 7.56 1.20
N PHE A 23 -1.27 8.06 0.16
CA PHE A 23 -0.23 7.31 -0.55
C PHE A 23 0.89 6.87 0.41
N THR A 24 1.32 7.76 1.30
CA THR A 24 2.34 7.45 2.30
C THR A 24 1.85 6.37 3.27
N CYS A 25 0.64 6.50 3.82
CA CYS A 25 0.06 5.53 4.76
C CYS A 25 -0.18 4.16 4.11
N ILE A 26 -0.69 4.13 2.88
CA ILE A 26 -0.91 2.92 2.10
C ILE A 26 0.43 2.24 1.83
N TYR A 27 1.43 3.00 1.38
CA TYR A 27 2.77 2.47 1.10
C TYR A 27 3.40 1.85 2.34
N THR A 28 3.38 2.54 3.48
CA THR A 28 3.96 2.02 4.73
C THR A 28 3.23 0.76 5.20
N SER A 29 1.90 0.76 5.17
CA SER A 29 1.09 -0.40 5.55
C SER A 29 1.33 -1.62 4.66
N LEU A 30 1.30 -1.43 3.33
CA LEU A 30 1.52 -2.50 2.37
C LEU A 30 2.98 -2.98 2.35
N SER A 31 3.95 -2.07 2.53
CA SER A 31 5.36 -2.44 2.65
C SER A 31 5.58 -3.32 3.88
N ALA A 32 4.91 -3.03 4.99
CA ALA A 32 5.00 -3.86 6.20
C ALA A 32 4.37 -5.25 5.95
N GLY A 33 3.28 -5.30 5.17
CA GLY A 33 2.72 -6.56 4.66
C GLY A 33 3.61 -7.30 3.64
N CYS A 34 4.76 -6.76 3.24
CA CYS A 34 5.75 -7.45 2.41
C CYS A 34 6.97 -7.91 3.24
N GLU A 35 6.93 -7.76 4.56
CA GLU A 35 7.99 -8.19 5.47
C GLU A 35 7.79 -9.65 5.86
N TYR A 36 8.81 -10.46 5.62
CA TYR A 36 8.94 -11.82 6.12
C TYR A 36 9.63 -11.81 7.48
N ARG A 37 9.21 -12.70 8.38
CA ARG A 37 9.88 -12.95 9.65
C ARG A 37 10.57 -14.31 9.59
N SER A 38 11.90 -14.30 9.56
CA SER A 38 12.67 -15.54 9.71
C SER A 38 12.70 -15.95 11.18
N PHE A 39 12.14 -17.10 11.50
CA PHE A 39 12.05 -17.61 12.88
C PHE A 39 13.38 -18.18 13.39
N HIS A 40 14.21 -18.78 12.53
CA HIS A 40 15.47 -19.43 12.93
C HIS A 40 16.65 -18.47 13.16
N GLY A 41 16.55 -17.20 12.73
CA GLY A 41 17.63 -16.20 12.85
C GLY A 41 17.49 -15.21 14.01
N GLY A 42 16.54 -15.43 14.93
CA GLY A 42 16.02 -14.39 15.82
C GLY A 42 15.07 -13.45 15.07
N HIS A 43 14.19 -12.72 15.76
CA HIS A 43 13.18 -11.82 15.19
C HIS A 43 13.77 -10.73 14.27
N LYS A 44 14.20 -11.10 13.06
CA LYS A 44 14.68 -10.19 12.03
C LYS A 44 13.56 -10.02 11.02
N TYR A 45 13.07 -8.79 10.94
CA TYR A 45 12.19 -8.36 9.84
C TYR A 45 13.04 -8.31 8.58
N ILE A 46 12.66 -9.13 7.61
CA ILE A 46 13.39 -9.37 6.40
C ILE A 46 12.37 -9.18 5.26
N LYS A 47 12.49 -8.18 4.40
CA LYS A 47 11.56 -8.02 3.26
C LYS A 47 11.78 -9.10 2.20
N ALA A 48 11.21 -10.29 2.40
CA ALA A 48 11.56 -11.48 1.60
C ALA A 48 10.59 -11.72 0.44
N PHE A 49 10.90 -11.15 -0.72
CA PHE A 49 10.52 -11.77 -1.99
C PHE A 49 11.58 -11.45 -3.03
N ARG A 50 11.82 -12.39 -3.96
CA ARG A 50 12.85 -12.18 -4.99
C ARG A 50 12.38 -11.11 -5.97
N ALA A 51 12.92 -9.90 -5.84
CA ALA A 51 12.55 -8.77 -6.68
C ALA A 51 13.13 -8.87 -8.09
N ARG A 52 12.34 -9.42 -9.01
CA ARG A 52 12.68 -9.55 -10.43
C ARG A 52 12.43 -8.27 -11.21
N THR A 53 11.50 -7.42 -10.77
CA THR A 53 11.16 -6.16 -11.46
C THR A 53 11.65 -4.92 -10.71
N PRO A 54 11.89 -3.78 -11.39
CA PRO A 54 12.27 -2.53 -10.72
C PRO A 54 11.24 -2.08 -9.68
N TYR A 55 9.96 -2.29 -9.98
CA TYR A 55 8.86 -1.98 -9.07
C TYR A 55 8.91 -2.83 -7.80
N GLN A 56 9.18 -4.13 -7.94
CA GLN A 56 9.41 -5.03 -6.83
C GLN A 56 10.59 -4.59 -5.95
N ARG A 57 11.67 -4.11 -6.57
CA ARG A 57 12.88 -3.66 -5.86
C ARG A 57 12.61 -2.48 -4.93
N LEU A 58 11.69 -1.57 -5.29
CA LEU A 58 11.29 -0.46 -4.40
C LEU A 58 10.80 -0.93 -3.04
N PHE A 59 10.13 -2.08 -2.99
CA PHE A 59 9.62 -2.67 -1.75
C PHE A 59 10.66 -3.55 -1.05
N THR A 60 11.73 -3.99 -1.71
CA THR A 60 12.75 -4.91 -1.16
C THR A 60 14.12 -4.28 -0.93
N LEU A 61 14.26 -2.95 -1.09
CA LEU A 61 15.54 -2.21 -1.04
C LEU A 61 16.41 -2.47 0.22
N MET A 62 15.83 -3.00 1.30
CA MET A 62 16.55 -3.26 2.55
C MET A 62 17.17 -4.67 2.66
N GLN A 63 17.36 -5.39 1.55
CA GLN A 63 17.77 -6.80 1.63
C GLN A 63 18.79 -7.27 0.59
N CYS A 64 19.76 -8.05 1.06
CA CYS A 64 20.73 -8.76 0.24
C CYS A 64 20.13 -10.08 -0.27
N GLU A 65 20.13 -10.32 -1.59
CA GLU A 65 19.54 -11.55 -2.20
C GLU A 65 20.09 -12.86 -1.59
N LYS A 66 21.32 -12.84 -1.07
CA LYS A 66 21.97 -13.96 -0.38
C LYS A 66 21.28 -14.40 0.92
N ASP A 67 20.47 -13.52 1.51
CA ASP A 67 19.78 -13.76 2.79
C ASP A 67 18.37 -14.34 2.59
N ILE A 68 17.93 -14.54 1.34
CA ILE A 68 16.61 -15.09 1.00
C ILE A 68 16.75 -16.57 0.63
N PHE A 69 16.42 -17.47 1.57
CA PHE A 69 16.36 -18.90 1.28
C PHE A 69 15.12 -19.25 0.45
N LYS A 70 15.23 -20.22 -0.48
CA LYS A 70 14.10 -20.69 -1.31
C LYS A 70 12.90 -21.19 -0.49
N ARG A 71 13.15 -21.68 0.72
CA ARG A 71 12.13 -22.16 1.67
C ARG A 71 11.39 -21.02 2.38
N ASP A 72 12.01 -19.85 2.46
CA ASP A 72 11.50 -18.64 3.13
C ASP A 72 10.66 -17.77 2.18
N MET A 73 10.66 -18.08 0.88
CA MET A 73 9.71 -17.50 -0.09
C MET A 73 8.31 -18.11 0.14
N GLY A 74 7.67 -17.70 1.23
CA GLY A 74 6.33 -18.12 1.59
C GLY A 74 5.24 -17.60 0.64
N LYS A 75 4.09 -18.27 0.62
CA LYS A 75 2.87 -17.84 -0.09
C LYS A 75 2.33 -16.50 0.45
N LEU A 76 2.66 -16.13 1.69
CA LEU A 76 2.16 -14.91 2.34
C LEU A 76 2.89 -13.62 1.94
N THR A 77 4.17 -13.66 1.55
CA THR A 77 4.83 -12.44 1.04
C THR A 77 4.32 -12.06 -0.34
N TYR A 78 3.83 -13.05 -1.10
CA TYR A 78 3.09 -12.81 -2.34
C TYR A 78 1.74 -12.17 -2.11
N LEU A 79 1.05 -12.43 -0.98
CA LEU A 79 -0.21 -11.74 -0.66
C LEU A 79 0.01 -10.24 -0.49
N GLY A 80 1.03 -9.83 0.27
CA GLY A 80 1.39 -8.42 0.42
C GLY A 80 1.71 -7.77 -0.92
N TYR A 81 2.48 -8.46 -1.78
CA TYR A 81 2.80 -7.95 -3.12
C TYR A 81 1.56 -7.85 -4.04
N VAL A 82 0.65 -8.82 -3.97
CA VAL A 82 -0.63 -8.76 -4.71
C VAL A 82 -1.48 -7.58 -4.23
N SER A 83 -1.54 -7.33 -2.92
CA SER A 83 -2.19 -6.15 -2.37
C SER A 83 -1.56 -4.85 -2.89
N VAL A 84 -0.23 -4.76 -2.94
CA VAL A 84 0.50 -3.63 -3.54
C VAL A 84 0.07 -3.38 -4.99
N LEU A 85 0.02 -4.44 -5.81
CA LEU A 85 -0.39 -4.33 -7.21
C LEU A 85 -1.84 -3.87 -7.35
N ILE A 86 -2.76 -4.48 -6.61
CA ILE A 86 -4.20 -4.12 -6.63
C ILE A 86 -4.40 -2.68 -6.20
N THR A 87 -3.79 -2.25 -5.09
CA THR A 87 -3.95 -0.89 -4.57
C THR A 87 -3.33 0.15 -5.50
N THR A 88 -2.22 -0.18 -6.17
CA THR A 88 -1.59 0.72 -7.15
C THR A 88 -2.42 0.84 -8.42
N PHE A 89 -2.90 -0.28 -8.97
CA PHE A 89 -3.75 -0.28 -10.15
C PHE A 89 -5.05 0.48 -9.91
N THR A 90 -5.72 0.21 -8.78
CA THR A 90 -6.92 0.96 -8.38
C THR A 90 -6.62 2.42 -8.07
N GLY A 91 -5.44 2.74 -7.53
CA GLY A 91 -5.00 4.12 -7.29
C GLY A 91 -4.88 4.94 -8.57
N ILE A 92 -4.35 4.35 -9.65
CA ILE A 92 -4.29 5.00 -10.97
C ILE A 92 -5.71 5.32 -11.46
N LEU A 93 -6.64 4.35 -11.36
CA LEU A 93 -8.03 4.57 -11.75
C LEU A 93 -8.71 5.66 -10.90
N VAL A 94 -8.42 5.68 -9.59
CA VAL A 94 -8.95 6.69 -8.66
C VAL A 94 -8.45 8.09 -9.01
N ILE A 95 -7.18 8.25 -9.38
CA ILE A 95 -6.64 9.55 -9.83
C ILE A 95 -7.39 10.05 -11.08
N LEU A 96 -7.59 9.18 -12.07
CA LEU A 96 -8.36 9.53 -13.28
C LEU A 96 -9.79 9.94 -12.93
N LEU A 97 -10.41 9.20 -12.02
CA LEU A 97 -11.76 9.45 -11.58
C LEU A 97 -11.86 10.79 -10.83
N ILE A 98 -10.93 11.10 -9.92
CA ILE A 98 -10.87 12.38 -9.20
C ILE A 98 -10.75 13.57 -10.15
N LEU A 99 -9.90 13.46 -11.18
CA LEU A 99 -9.78 14.49 -12.22
C LEU A 99 -11.11 14.72 -12.93
N TYR A 100 -11.82 13.64 -13.29
CA TYR A 100 -13.15 13.72 -13.90
C TYR A 100 -14.19 14.39 -12.98
N TRP A 101 -14.25 14.03 -11.69
CA TRP A 101 -15.16 14.66 -10.71
C TRP A 101 -14.84 16.15 -10.50
N HIS A 102 -13.56 16.54 -10.58
CA HIS A 102 -13.19 17.96 -10.56
C HIS A 102 -13.64 18.70 -11.81
N MET A 103 -13.50 18.12 -13.00
CA MET A 103 -13.96 18.73 -14.26
C MET A 103 -15.49 18.90 -14.31
N THR A 104 -16.24 17.99 -13.69
CA THR A 104 -17.72 18.04 -13.62
C THR A 104 -18.26 18.83 -12.43
N GLY A 105 -17.40 19.49 -11.65
CA GLY A 105 -17.79 20.39 -10.54
C GLY A 105 -18.27 19.68 -9.28
N THR A 106 -18.09 18.36 -9.17
CA THR A 106 -18.63 17.50 -8.11
C THR A 106 -17.53 17.09 -7.12
N SER A 107 -16.86 18.09 -6.56
CA SER A 107 -15.67 17.93 -5.70
C SER A 107 -15.89 17.10 -4.43
N GLY A 108 -17.13 16.97 -3.96
CA GLY A 108 -17.45 16.16 -2.76
C GLY A 108 -17.29 14.66 -3.00
N LEU A 109 -17.63 14.19 -4.21
CA LEU A 109 -17.50 12.78 -4.58
C LEU A 109 -16.04 12.38 -4.80
N ALA A 110 -15.19 13.33 -5.23
CA ALA A 110 -13.75 13.14 -5.27
C ALA A 110 -13.15 12.83 -3.89
N ASP A 111 -13.55 13.57 -2.85
CA ASP A 111 -13.05 13.34 -1.47
C ASP A 111 -13.48 11.98 -0.93
N VAL A 112 -14.75 11.60 -1.11
CA VAL A 112 -15.27 10.28 -0.70
C VAL A 112 -14.52 9.16 -1.43
N THR A 113 -14.27 9.32 -2.72
CA THR A 113 -13.53 8.33 -3.53
C THR A 113 -12.10 8.14 -3.01
N ILE A 114 -11.40 9.24 -2.67
CA ILE A 114 -10.06 9.20 -2.09
C ILE A 114 -10.08 8.40 -0.78
N GLN A 115 -11.04 8.70 0.11
CA GLN A 115 -11.13 8.05 1.42
C GLN A 115 -11.44 6.55 1.31
N ILE A 116 -12.36 6.16 0.43
CA ILE A 116 -12.69 4.73 0.21
C ILE A 116 -11.45 3.98 -0.27
N TRP A 117 -10.76 4.52 -1.28
CA TRP A 117 -9.53 3.90 -1.78
C TRP A 117 -8.45 3.80 -0.69
N ALA A 118 -8.27 4.86 0.10
CA ALA A 118 -7.32 4.88 1.19
C ALA A 118 -7.64 3.84 2.28
N CYS A 119 -8.90 3.77 2.72
CA CYS A 119 -9.35 2.79 3.71
C CYS A 119 -9.15 1.35 3.22
N LEU A 120 -9.48 1.06 1.96
CA LEU A 120 -9.28 -0.27 1.38
C LEU A 120 -7.79 -0.60 1.23
N GLY A 121 -6.96 0.35 0.78
CA GLY A 121 -5.52 0.16 0.62
C GLY A 121 -4.82 -0.11 1.96
N ILE A 122 -5.09 0.71 2.98
CA ILE A 122 -4.57 0.53 4.34
C ILE A 122 -5.12 -0.78 4.93
N GLY A 123 -6.41 -1.06 4.76
CA GLY A 123 -7.04 -2.29 5.25
C GLY A 123 -6.40 -3.55 4.69
N LEU A 124 -6.07 -3.58 3.39
CA LEU A 124 -5.36 -4.69 2.76
C LEU A 124 -3.93 -4.87 3.30
N GLY A 125 -3.22 -3.77 3.56
CA GLY A 125 -1.89 -3.82 4.17
C GLY A 125 -1.92 -4.35 5.61
N LEU A 126 -2.86 -3.86 6.43
CA LEU A 126 -3.09 -4.36 7.78
C LEU A 126 -3.51 -5.84 7.80
N PHE A 127 -4.38 -6.24 6.87
CA PHE A 127 -4.80 -7.64 6.75
C PHE A 127 -3.63 -8.55 6.40
N SER A 128 -2.78 -8.14 5.45
CA SER A 128 -1.57 -8.88 5.08
C SER A 128 -0.62 -9.03 6.26
N LEU A 129 -0.42 -7.96 7.03
CA LEU A 129 0.36 -7.97 8.27
C LEU A 129 -0.23 -8.92 9.32
N LEU A 130 -1.55 -8.92 9.52
CA LEU A 130 -2.21 -9.77 10.50
C LEU A 130 -2.04 -11.26 10.13
N ILE A 131 -2.25 -11.62 8.87
CA ILE A 131 -2.06 -13.01 8.42
C ILE A 131 -0.60 -13.42 8.60
N GLN A 132 0.37 -12.56 8.25
CA GLN A 132 1.80 -12.84 8.48
C GLN A 132 2.13 -12.98 9.96
N GLY A 133 1.53 -12.16 10.81
CA GLY A 133 1.65 -12.26 12.27
C GLY A 133 1.15 -13.60 12.79
N ILE A 134 -0.03 -14.04 12.32
CA ILE A 134 -0.63 -15.33 12.71
C ILE A 134 0.24 -16.49 12.21
N ASP A 135 0.66 -16.49 10.95
CA ASP A 135 1.52 -17.53 10.38
C ASP A 135 2.86 -17.63 11.13
N SER A 136 3.44 -16.49 11.49
CA SER A 136 4.65 -16.43 12.31
C SER A 136 4.45 -16.98 13.73
N LEU A 137 3.26 -16.82 14.32
CA LEU A 137 2.93 -17.40 15.63
C LEU A 137 2.70 -18.90 15.52
N CYS A 138 1.95 -19.36 14.52
CA CYS A 138 1.71 -20.77 14.27
C CYS A 138 3.02 -21.53 14.08
N ASN A 139 3.93 -21.04 13.22
CA ASN A 139 5.26 -21.64 13.01
C ASN A 139 6.18 -21.61 14.24
N ARG A 140 5.86 -20.81 15.27
CA ARG A 140 6.63 -20.74 16.53
C ARG A 140 6.12 -21.72 17.57
N PHE A 141 4.81 -21.97 17.61
CA PHE A 141 4.17 -22.75 18.67
C PHE A 141 3.79 -24.18 18.25
N PHE A 142 3.73 -24.46 16.95
CA PHE A 142 3.46 -25.77 16.36
C PHE A 142 4.62 -26.20 15.46
#